data_AF-A0A6P2FXJ4-F1
#
_entry.id   AF-A0A6P2FXJ4-F1
#
_cell.length_a   1.000
_cell.length_b   1.000
_cell.length_c   1.000
_cell.angle_alpha   90.00
_cell.angle_beta   90.00
_cell.angle_gamma   90.00
#
_symmetry.space_group_name_H-M   'P 1'
#
loop_
_entity.id
_entity.type
_entity.pdbx_description
1 polymer ?
#
loop_
_entity_poly.entity_id
_entity_poly.type
_entity_poly.pdbx_seq_one_letter_code
_entity_poly.pdbx_strand_id
1 'polypeptide(L)'
;MNQKSATVPRRRSLVDSCLRIPAVAVTLFAAAAVAHADAPGVGLTAQFEREFLTSIIDHHFSALRMTELAAGTDPTRDPTLSNSAEGTSGTPGFQPTQAKAQMDEIKSMARRENRMQREEIMTAQRFLREWYGTNHEPALTPQGRRQIRLLEEARPGADFDHLWMEVLSRHHYLAITAATDCLVASDLKHAALQRYCSGIQHAQIEGINDMREMLCKTKNICDYQPLRGLKGRHTGSNGEAAADGD
;
A
#
# COMPACT_ATOMS: atom_id res chain seq x y z
N MET A 1 -107.15 25.94 34.98
CA MET A 1 -107.75 24.61 35.27
C MET A 1 -108.20 24.02 33.94
N ASN A 2 -107.78 22.77 33.64
CA ASN A 2 -108.11 21.93 32.46
C ASN A 2 -107.56 22.41 31.09
N GLN A 3 -107.12 21.58 30.12
CA GLN A 3 -106.96 20.13 29.95
C GLN A 3 -106.19 19.89 28.62
N LYS A 4 -105.58 18.70 28.46
CA LYS A 4 -105.34 17.95 27.19
C LYS A 4 -104.29 18.49 26.20
N SER A 5 -103.59 17.71 25.38
CA SER A 5 -103.45 16.27 25.09
C SER A 5 -102.16 16.13 24.25
N ALA A 6 -101.28 15.19 24.55
CA ALA A 6 -100.98 13.97 23.77
C ALA A 6 -100.37 14.11 22.35
N THR A 7 -99.38 13.22 22.14
CA THR A 7 -98.92 12.55 20.90
C THR A 7 -97.81 13.15 20.00
N VAL A 8 -96.70 12.39 19.99
CA VAL A 8 -95.47 12.28 19.18
C VAL A 8 -95.76 11.57 17.82
N PRO A 9 -94.87 11.31 16.80
CA PRO A 9 -93.50 11.78 16.38
C PRO A 9 -93.35 12.15 14.87
N ARG A 10 -92.17 12.69 14.44
CA ARG A 10 -91.20 12.12 13.45
C ARG A 10 -90.18 13.18 12.98
N ARG A 11 -88.86 12.98 13.22
CA ARG A 11 -87.80 12.51 12.28
C ARG A 11 -87.63 13.42 11.04
N ARG A 12 -86.45 13.95 10.68
CA ARG A 12 -85.04 13.54 10.85
C ARG A 12 -84.14 14.79 10.66
N SER A 13 -83.06 14.85 11.43
CA SER A 13 -81.99 15.87 11.33
C SER A 13 -81.11 15.61 10.10
N LEU A 14 -80.78 16.69 9.39
CA LEU A 14 -79.75 16.74 8.36
C LEU A 14 -78.39 16.82 9.08
N VAL A 15 -77.50 15.88 8.78
CA VAL A 15 -76.15 15.79 9.32
C VAL A 15 -75.20 16.53 8.38
N ASP A 16 -74.62 17.58 8.95
CA ASP A 16 -73.29 18.18 8.77
C ASP A 16 -72.40 17.77 7.58
N SER A 17 -72.25 18.76 6.70
CA SER A 17 -71.00 19.27 6.12
C SER A 17 -69.71 18.47 6.38
N CYS A 18 -69.26 17.74 5.36
CA CYS A 18 -67.89 17.25 5.23
C CYS A 18 -66.89 18.40 5.09
N LEU A 19 -66.15 18.70 6.16
CA LEU A 19 -64.94 19.51 6.10
C LEU A 19 -63.75 18.62 5.70
N ARG A 20 -63.16 18.90 4.54
CA ARG A 20 -61.96 18.23 4.01
C ARG A 20 -60.72 18.71 4.79
N ILE A 21 -60.04 17.81 5.49
CA ILE A 21 -58.71 18.04 6.07
C ILE A 21 -57.67 17.52 5.06
N PRO A 22 -56.71 18.34 4.59
CA PRO A 22 -55.61 17.84 3.77
C PRO A 22 -54.66 17.01 4.64
N ALA A 23 -54.40 15.77 4.23
CA ALA A 23 -53.40 14.92 4.83
C ALA A 23 -52.00 15.50 4.53
N VAL A 24 -51.36 16.08 5.56
CA VAL A 24 -49.94 16.41 5.52
C VAL A 24 -49.17 15.10 5.59
N ALA A 25 -48.64 14.65 4.46
CA ALA A 25 -47.70 13.54 4.39
C ALA A 25 -46.38 13.99 5.02
N VAL A 26 -46.17 13.65 6.29
CA VAL A 26 -44.86 13.75 6.95
C VAL A 26 -43.98 12.65 6.35
N THR A 27 -43.20 12.99 5.33
CA THR A 27 -42.07 12.17 4.89
C THR A 27 -41.01 12.19 5.98
N LEU A 28 -41.02 11.18 6.85
CA LEU A 28 -39.86 10.85 7.66
C LEU A 28 -38.72 10.47 6.71
N PHE A 29 -37.80 11.40 6.46
CA PHE A 29 -36.46 11.05 6.04
C PHE A 29 -35.83 10.28 7.21
N ALA A 30 -35.97 8.97 7.21
CA ALA A 30 -35.09 8.10 7.96
C ALA A 30 -33.69 8.34 7.38
N ALA A 31 -32.92 9.22 8.02
CA ALA A 31 -31.48 9.23 7.85
C ALA A 31 -31.03 7.81 8.20
N ALA A 32 -30.67 7.04 7.19
CA ALA A 32 -29.94 5.82 7.39
C ALA A 32 -28.62 6.24 8.04
N ALA A 33 -28.60 6.26 9.37
CA ALA A 33 -27.37 6.05 10.13
C ALA A 33 -26.98 4.61 9.84
N VAL A 34 -26.42 4.39 8.63
CA VAL A 34 -25.73 3.16 8.32
C VAL A 34 -24.66 3.07 9.39
N ALA A 35 -24.77 2.07 10.25
CA ALA A 35 -23.87 1.89 11.36
C ALA A 35 -22.43 1.83 10.82
N HIS A 36 -21.66 2.90 11.04
CA HIS A 36 -20.22 2.99 10.75
C HIS A 36 -19.38 2.13 11.71
N ALA A 37 -19.97 1.12 12.36
CA ALA A 37 -19.31 0.27 13.33
C ALA A 37 -18.30 -0.72 12.70
N ASP A 38 -18.35 -0.88 11.37
CA ASP A 38 -17.46 -1.72 10.57
C ASP A 38 -16.71 -0.94 9.47
N ALA A 39 -16.81 0.39 9.47
CA ALA A 39 -16.12 1.21 8.47
C ALA A 39 -14.63 1.31 8.84
N PRO A 40 -13.71 1.04 7.90
CA PRO A 40 -12.30 1.11 8.21
C PRO A 40 -11.86 2.48 8.69
N GLY A 41 -10.91 2.52 9.63
CA GLY A 41 -10.26 3.75 10.09
C GLY A 41 -10.79 4.41 11.35
N VAL A 42 -11.47 3.64 12.22
CA VAL A 42 -11.88 4.06 13.56
C VAL A 42 -11.18 3.23 14.65
N GLY A 43 -11.15 3.72 15.89
CA GLY A 43 -10.61 2.96 17.03
C GLY A 43 -9.09 3.10 17.24
N LEU A 44 -8.55 2.25 18.12
CA LEU A 44 -7.15 2.34 18.60
C LEU A 44 -6.11 2.02 17.50
N THR A 45 -6.48 1.26 16.48
CA THR A 45 -5.57 0.81 15.40
C THR A 45 -5.46 1.83 14.26
N ALA A 46 -6.43 2.75 14.12
CA ALA A 46 -6.51 3.64 12.97
C ALA A 46 -5.27 4.53 12.77
N GLN A 47 -4.62 4.96 13.87
CA GLN A 47 -3.37 5.71 13.78
C GLN A 47 -2.24 4.84 13.23
N PHE A 48 -2.04 3.66 13.81
CA PHE A 48 -1.03 2.71 13.38
C PHE A 48 -1.18 2.35 11.90
N GLU A 49 -2.41 2.08 11.43
CA GLU A 49 -2.64 1.69 10.04
C GLU A 49 -2.34 2.83 9.06
N ARG A 50 -2.69 4.09 9.40
CA ARG A 50 -2.30 5.25 8.59
C ARG A 50 -0.78 5.38 8.51
N GLU A 51 -0.09 5.24 9.64
CA GLU A 51 1.37 5.34 9.72
C GLU A 51 2.04 4.22 8.90
N PHE A 52 1.54 2.99 9.00
CA PHE A 52 1.99 1.87 8.17
C PHE A 52 1.80 2.17 6.67
N LEU A 53 0.61 2.58 6.25
CA LEU A 53 0.31 2.86 4.84
C LEU A 53 1.17 4.01 4.29
N THR A 54 1.36 5.09 5.05
CA THR A 54 2.28 6.17 4.68
C THR A 54 3.72 5.68 4.59
N SER A 55 4.18 4.92 5.59
CA SER A 55 5.54 4.41 5.65
C SER A 55 5.85 3.46 4.48
N ILE A 56 4.95 2.55 4.15
CA ILE A 56 5.17 1.56 3.09
C ILE A 56 5.15 2.22 1.70
N ILE A 57 4.37 3.30 1.51
CA ILE A 57 4.43 4.11 0.27
C ILE A 57 5.83 4.69 0.08
N ASP A 58 6.39 5.35 1.10
CA ASP A 58 7.72 5.96 1.03
C ASP A 58 8.84 4.92 0.89
N HIS A 59 8.67 3.78 1.55
CA HIS A 59 9.57 2.65 1.45
C HIS A 59 9.61 2.13 0.00
N HIS A 60 8.46 1.77 -0.57
CA HIS A 60 8.36 1.28 -1.94
C HIS A 60 8.82 2.30 -2.98
N PHE A 61 8.57 3.59 -2.75
CA PHE A 61 9.04 4.65 -3.64
C PHE A 61 10.56 4.65 -3.79
N SER A 62 11.28 4.34 -2.71
CA SER A 62 12.73 4.20 -2.76
C SER A 62 13.15 3.01 -3.64
N ALA A 63 12.46 1.88 -3.54
CA ALA A 63 12.75 0.70 -4.36
C ALA A 63 12.51 0.93 -5.86
N LEU A 64 11.55 1.80 -6.23
CA LEU A 64 11.34 2.12 -7.64
C LEU A 64 12.61 2.66 -8.28
N ARG A 65 13.32 3.56 -7.58
CA ARG A 65 14.60 4.06 -8.06
C ARG A 65 15.69 2.99 -8.03
N MET A 66 15.73 2.13 -7.01
CA MET A 66 16.74 1.05 -6.94
C MET A 66 16.58 0.04 -8.08
N THR A 67 15.34 -0.26 -8.46
CA THR A 67 15.01 -1.17 -9.57
C THR A 67 15.24 -0.53 -10.93
N GLU A 68 14.98 0.77 -11.08
CA GLU A 68 15.36 1.56 -12.26
C GLU A 68 16.86 1.55 -12.52
N LEU A 69 17.69 1.69 -11.48
CA LEU A 69 19.14 1.62 -11.63
C LEU A 69 19.60 0.25 -12.15
N ALA A 70 18.91 -0.82 -11.78
CA ALA A 70 19.24 -2.17 -12.24
C ALA A 70 18.81 -2.42 -13.69
N ALA A 71 17.52 -2.20 -14.00
CA ALA A 71 16.94 -2.54 -15.30
C ALA A 71 16.98 -1.40 -16.34
N GLY A 72 17.34 -0.19 -15.94
CA GLY A 72 17.21 1.01 -16.76
C GLY A 72 15.78 1.57 -16.76
N THR A 73 15.60 2.73 -17.36
CA THR A 73 14.31 3.40 -17.50
C THR A 73 13.99 3.61 -18.97
N ASP A 74 12.79 3.24 -19.40
CA ASP A 74 12.33 3.53 -20.75
C ASP A 74 11.81 4.98 -20.83
N PRO A 75 12.45 5.86 -21.61
CA PRO A 75 11.97 7.24 -21.78
C PRO A 75 10.65 7.29 -22.56
N THR A 76 10.42 6.29 -23.41
CA THR A 76 9.19 6.11 -24.18
C THR A 76 8.85 4.62 -24.19
N ARG A 77 7.71 4.25 -23.58
CA ARG A 77 7.29 2.86 -23.52
C ARG A 77 6.62 2.45 -24.81
N ASP A 78 7.12 1.39 -25.45
CA ASP A 78 6.44 0.75 -26.56
C ASP A 78 5.48 -0.32 -26.01
N PRO A 79 4.15 -0.15 -26.13
CA PRO A 79 3.19 -1.13 -25.61
C PRO A 79 3.18 -2.46 -26.39
N THR A 80 3.89 -2.55 -27.51
CA THR A 80 3.86 -3.71 -28.42
C THR A 80 5.06 -4.65 -28.28
N LEU A 81 6.11 -4.24 -27.54
CA LEU A 81 7.35 -5.00 -27.43
C LEU A 81 7.61 -5.43 -25.98
N SER A 82 7.38 -6.70 -25.67
CA SER A 82 7.95 -7.34 -24.48
C SER A 82 9.27 -7.99 -24.89
N ASN A 83 10.40 -7.40 -24.52
CA ASN A 83 11.72 -7.98 -24.76
C ASN A 83 12.65 -7.76 -23.55
N SER A 84 13.76 -8.49 -23.51
CA SER A 84 14.70 -8.46 -22.38
C SER A 84 15.41 -7.10 -22.18
N ALA A 85 15.38 -6.23 -23.19
CA ALA A 85 15.96 -4.89 -23.17
C ALA A 85 14.97 -3.80 -22.70
N GLU A 86 13.69 -4.12 -22.45
CA GLU A 86 12.74 -3.18 -21.80
C GLU A 86 13.31 -2.78 -20.43
N GLY A 87 13.24 -1.50 -20.11
CA GLY A 87 13.55 -0.96 -18.79
C GLY A 87 12.31 -0.96 -17.88
N THR A 88 12.29 -0.03 -16.93
CA THR A 88 11.13 0.24 -16.08
C THR A 88 10.47 1.55 -16.48
N SER A 89 9.24 1.77 -15.99
CA SER A 89 8.67 3.12 -15.97
C SER A 89 9.49 4.01 -15.03
N GLY A 90 9.65 5.30 -15.38
CA GLY A 90 10.40 6.26 -14.58
C GLY A 90 9.67 6.70 -13.32
N THR A 91 10.43 6.95 -12.25
CA THR A 91 9.92 7.51 -10.99
C THR A 91 9.97 9.03 -11.05
N PRO A 92 8.87 9.74 -10.72
CA PRO A 92 8.86 11.20 -10.67
C PRO A 92 10.01 11.75 -9.82
N GLY A 93 10.65 12.82 -10.31
CA GLY A 93 11.79 13.44 -9.63
C GLY A 93 13.15 12.82 -9.95
N PHE A 94 13.20 11.71 -10.69
CA PHE A 94 14.45 11.13 -11.19
C PHE A 94 14.56 11.25 -12.70
N GLN A 95 15.80 11.44 -13.18
CA GLN A 95 16.09 11.36 -14.61
C GLN A 95 16.12 9.89 -15.06
N PRO A 96 15.70 9.60 -16.31
CA PRO A 96 15.88 8.28 -16.91
C PRO A 96 17.34 7.82 -16.79
N THR A 97 17.54 6.53 -16.58
CA THR A 97 18.88 5.95 -16.41
C THR A 97 19.07 4.73 -17.31
N GLN A 98 20.32 4.44 -17.66
CA GLN A 98 20.68 3.19 -18.32
C GLN A 98 20.76 2.07 -17.28
N ALA A 99 20.51 0.83 -17.71
CA ALA A 99 20.67 -0.35 -16.86
C ALA A 99 22.13 -0.47 -16.38
N LYS A 100 22.33 -0.58 -15.06
CA LYS A 100 23.65 -0.85 -14.47
C LYS A 100 23.89 -2.33 -14.22
N ALA A 101 22.83 -3.13 -14.12
CA ALA A 101 22.97 -4.58 -13.97
C ALA A 101 23.43 -5.21 -15.29
N GLN A 102 24.34 -6.18 -15.21
CA GLN A 102 24.72 -6.99 -16.38
C GLN A 102 23.89 -8.27 -16.46
N MET A 103 23.54 -8.89 -15.32
CA MET A 103 22.78 -10.14 -15.27
C MET A 103 21.33 -9.92 -15.71
N ASP A 104 20.87 -10.76 -16.64
CA ASP A 104 19.50 -10.66 -17.16
C ASP A 104 18.46 -11.08 -16.11
N GLU A 105 18.83 -11.98 -15.20
CA GLU A 105 18.02 -12.36 -14.04
C GLU A 105 17.75 -11.16 -13.13
N ILE A 106 18.77 -10.32 -12.85
CA ILE A 106 18.62 -9.10 -12.04
C ILE A 106 17.75 -8.08 -12.75
N LYS A 107 17.94 -7.85 -14.06
CA LYS A 107 17.08 -6.93 -14.83
C LYS A 107 15.62 -7.40 -14.83
N SER A 108 15.40 -8.71 -15.01
CA SER A 108 14.07 -9.30 -15.02
C SER A 108 13.37 -9.17 -13.66
N MET A 109 14.08 -9.49 -12.58
CA MET A 109 13.62 -9.28 -11.21
C MET A 109 13.29 -7.80 -10.97
N ALA A 110 14.22 -6.89 -11.25
CA ALA A 110 14.03 -5.46 -11.03
C ALA A 110 12.78 -4.92 -11.75
N ARG A 111 12.50 -5.35 -12.99
CA ARG A 111 11.25 -4.99 -13.69
C ARG A 111 10.00 -5.51 -12.99
N ARG A 112 10.03 -6.76 -12.52
CA ARG A 112 8.91 -7.36 -11.78
C ARG A 112 8.65 -6.61 -10.48
N GLU A 113 9.70 -6.39 -9.69
CA GLU A 113 9.62 -5.68 -8.41
C GLU A 113 9.16 -4.23 -8.60
N ASN A 114 9.65 -3.52 -9.64
CA ASN A 114 9.20 -2.16 -9.94
C ASN A 114 7.70 -2.09 -10.21
N ARG A 115 7.15 -3.05 -10.99
CA ARG A 115 5.72 -3.11 -11.27
C ARG A 115 4.90 -3.42 -10.01
N MET A 116 5.30 -4.44 -9.25
CA MET A 116 4.62 -4.83 -8.02
C MET A 116 4.58 -3.68 -7.02
N GLN A 117 5.70 -3.01 -6.79
CA GLN A 117 5.77 -1.93 -5.81
C GLN A 117 4.99 -0.68 -6.25
N ARG A 118 4.82 -0.43 -7.54
CA ARG A 118 3.89 0.59 -8.04
C ARG A 118 2.44 0.25 -7.73
N GLU A 119 2.04 -1.00 -7.93
CA GLU A 119 0.69 -1.49 -7.60
C GLU A 119 0.42 -1.42 -6.10
N GLU A 120 1.43 -1.72 -5.27
CA GLU A 120 1.37 -1.61 -3.82
C GLU A 120 1.23 -0.16 -3.37
N ILE A 121 2.01 0.78 -3.93
CA ILE A 121 1.86 2.23 -3.66
C ILE A 121 0.44 2.70 -4.00
N MET A 122 -0.07 2.37 -5.19
CA MET A 122 -1.42 2.78 -5.61
C MET A 122 -2.49 2.21 -4.68
N THR A 123 -2.32 0.98 -4.21
CA THR A 123 -3.23 0.33 -3.27
C THR A 123 -3.20 1.01 -1.90
N ALA A 124 -2.02 1.27 -1.34
CA ALA A 124 -1.89 1.97 -0.06
C ALA A 124 -2.44 3.40 -0.12
N GLN A 125 -2.16 4.14 -1.20
CA GLN A 125 -2.74 5.47 -1.41
C GLN A 125 -4.27 5.42 -1.49
N ARG A 126 -4.84 4.40 -2.14
CA ARG A 126 -6.29 4.20 -2.18
C ARG A 126 -6.85 3.95 -0.78
N PHE A 127 -6.21 3.09 0.01
CA PHE A 127 -6.62 2.83 1.40
C PHE A 127 -6.57 4.11 2.26
N LEU A 128 -5.49 4.90 2.17
CA LEU A 128 -5.39 6.19 2.85
C LEU A 128 -6.54 7.14 2.52
N ARG A 129 -6.91 7.22 1.23
CA ARG A 129 -7.99 8.10 0.77
C ARG A 129 -9.36 7.61 1.20
N GLU A 130 -9.67 6.35 0.92
CA GLU A 130 -11.02 5.80 1.07
C GLU A 130 -11.37 5.54 2.53
N TRP A 131 -10.41 5.11 3.35
CA TRP A 131 -10.67 4.71 4.74
C TRP A 131 -10.41 5.84 5.73
N TYR A 132 -9.45 6.72 5.44
CA TYR A 132 -9.02 7.74 6.41
C TYR A 132 -9.15 9.17 5.88
N GLY A 133 -9.60 9.37 4.63
CA GLY A 133 -9.78 10.71 4.05
C GLY A 133 -8.46 11.47 3.84
N THR A 134 -7.32 10.77 3.84
CA THR A 134 -5.99 11.38 3.73
C THR A 134 -5.33 11.05 2.40
N ASN A 135 -4.57 12.01 1.86
CA ASN A 135 -3.68 11.78 0.72
C ASN A 135 -2.24 11.76 1.21
N HIS A 136 -1.40 10.96 0.57
CA HIS A 136 0.05 10.96 0.80
C HIS A 136 0.79 10.90 -0.54
N GLU A 137 1.66 11.87 -0.76
CA GLU A 137 2.57 11.89 -1.91
C GLU A 137 3.84 11.14 -1.55
N PRO A 138 4.29 10.17 -2.36
CA PRO A 138 5.48 9.39 -2.06
C PRO A 138 6.73 10.26 -1.90
N ALA A 139 7.52 9.98 -0.88
CA ALA A 139 8.75 10.71 -0.59
C ALA A 139 9.90 9.75 -0.22
N LEU A 140 11.13 10.19 -0.48
CA LEU A 140 12.30 9.41 -0.09
C LEU A 140 12.61 9.57 1.40
N THR A 141 12.69 8.46 2.12
CA THR A 141 13.19 8.45 3.49
C THR A 141 14.71 8.70 3.53
N PRO A 142 15.29 9.13 4.67
CA PRO A 142 16.74 9.25 4.81
C PRO A 142 17.48 7.94 4.53
N GLN A 143 16.91 6.80 4.95
CA GLN A 143 17.48 5.48 4.70
C GLN A 143 17.38 5.09 3.23
N GLY A 144 16.23 5.29 2.59
CA GLY A 144 16.04 5.07 1.15
C GLY A 144 17.04 5.87 0.32
N ARG A 145 17.27 7.15 0.68
CA ARG A 145 18.31 7.99 0.06
C ARG A 145 19.72 7.42 0.22
N ARG A 146 20.07 6.87 1.39
CA ARG A 146 21.38 6.24 1.60
C ARG A 146 21.56 4.98 0.73
N GLN A 147 20.54 4.13 0.68
CA GLN A 147 20.56 2.92 -0.14
C GLN A 147 20.62 3.22 -1.64
N ILE A 148 19.84 4.20 -2.12
CA ILE A 148 19.91 4.67 -3.51
C ILE A 148 21.31 5.18 -3.83
N ARG A 149 21.92 6.02 -2.97
CA ARG A 149 23.28 6.53 -3.21
C ARG A 149 24.32 5.42 -3.35
N LEU A 150 24.27 4.39 -2.49
CA LEU A 150 25.15 3.22 -2.62
C LEU A 150 25.06 2.60 -4.03
N LEU A 151 23.85 2.47 -4.56
CA LEU A 151 23.62 1.89 -5.88
C LEU A 151 23.98 2.86 -7.01
N GLU A 152 23.78 4.16 -6.85
CA GLU A 152 24.18 5.19 -7.82
C GLU A 152 25.69 5.26 -7.98
N GLU A 153 26.44 5.14 -6.88
CA GLU A 153 27.91 5.19 -6.86
C GLU A 153 28.60 3.91 -7.35
N ALA A 154 27.90 2.77 -7.32
CA ALA A 154 28.48 1.49 -7.76
C ALA A 154 28.83 1.47 -9.25
N ARG A 155 29.91 0.79 -9.63
CA ARG A 155 30.28 0.61 -11.04
C ARG A 155 29.29 -0.35 -11.73
N PRO A 156 28.77 -0.03 -12.94
CA PRO A 156 27.95 -0.96 -13.71
C PRO A 156 28.61 -2.33 -13.91
N GLY A 157 27.81 -3.38 -14.03
CA GLY A 157 28.26 -4.75 -14.20
C GLY A 157 28.36 -5.52 -12.88
N ALA A 158 29.39 -6.35 -12.75
CA ALA A 158 29.49 -7.35 -11.67
C ALA A 158 29.51 -6.77 -10.24
N ASP A 159 30.05 -5.56 -10.07
CA ASP A 159 30.07 -4.85 -8.80
C ASP A 159 28.67 -4.37 -8.42
N PHE A 160 27.96 -3.77 -9.39
CA PHE A 160 26.57 -3.34 -9.21
C PHE A 160 25.67 -4.53 -8.90
N ASP A 161 25.77 -5.63 -9.66
CA ASP A 161 24.93 -6.82 -9.45
C ASP A 161 25.03 -7.35 -8.01
N HIS A 162 26.26 -7.48 -7.50
CA HIS A 162 26.50 -7.92 -6.13
C HIS A 162 25.88 -6.94 -5.14
N LEU A 163 26.24 -5.65 -5.23
CA LEU A 163 25.75 -4.66 -4.28
C LEU A 163 24.23 -4.52 -4.32
N TRP A 164 23.62 -4.65 -5.49
CA TRP A 164 22.17 -4.56 -5.67
C TRP A 164 21.44 -5.68 -4.93
N MET A 165 21.91 -6.93 -5.06
CA MET A 165 21.32 -8.06 -4.34
C MET A 165 21.39 -7.86 -2.81
N GLU A 166 22.49 -7.31 -2.31
CA GLU A 166 22.67 -7.02 -0.89
C GLU A 166 21.77 -5.86 -0.42
N VAL A 167 21.80 -4.73 -1.11
CA VAL A 167 21.04 -3.53 -0.73
C VAL A 167 19.53 -3.79 -0.84
N LEU A 168 19.06 -4.41 -1.92
CA LEU A 168 17.64 -4.66 -2.10
C LEU A 168 17.14 -5.76 -1.16
N SER A 169 17.93 -6.80 -0.86
CA SER A 169 17.56 -7.78 0.18
C SER A 169 17.38 -7.11 1.54
N ARG A 170 18.29 -6.20 1.91
CA ARG A 170 18.16 -5.40 3.13
C ARG A 170 16.91 -4.52 3.11
N HIS A 171 16.63 -3.88 1.98
CA HIS A 171 15.43 -3.07 1.79
C HIS A 171 14.15 -3.90 1.95
N HIS A 172 14.05 -5.06 1.31
CA HIS A 172 12.91 -5.98 1.46
C HIS A 172 12.70 -6.44 2.90
N TYR A 173 13.78 -6.69 3.66
CA TYR A 173 13.64 -7.08 5.06
C TYR A 173 12.94 -6.01 5.90
N LEU A 174 13.18 -4.72 5.63
CA LEU A 174 12.50 -3.63 6.34
C LEU A 174 11.01 -3.57 6.01
N ALA A 175 10.63 -3.87 4.77
CA ALA A 175 9.23 -4.04 4.41
C ALA A 175 8.59 -5.25 5.09
N ILE A 176 9.31 -6.37 5.23
CA ILE A 176 8.83 -7.57 5.95
C ILE A 176 8.55 -7.23 7.41
N THR A 177 9.43 -6.49 8.09
CA THR A 177 9.20 -6.12 9.49
C THR A 177 7.95 -5.25 9.63
N ALA A 178 7.78 -4.23 8.79
CA ALA A 178 6.60 -3.37 8.81
C ALA A 178 5.31 -4.13 8.47
N ALA A 179 5.36 -5.03 7.48
CA ALA A 179 4.22 -5.86 7.10
C ALA A 179 3.85 -6.87 8.19
N THR A 180 4.83 -7.40 8.92
CA THR A 180 4.61 -8.28 10.07
C THR A 180 3.92 -7.54 11.21
N ASP A 181 4.38 -6.32 11.53
CA ASP A 181 3.71 -5.47 12.51
C ASP A 181 2.26 -5.18 12.08
N CYS A 182 2.04 -4.89 10.79
CA CYS A 182 0.69 -4.71 10.26
C CYS A 182 -0.22 -5.92 10.49
N LEU A 183 0.28 -7.13 10.23
CA LEU A 183 -0.51 -8.36 10.39
C LEU A 183 -0.94 -8.61 11.84
N VAL A 184 -0.15 -8.13 12.81
CA VAL A 184 -0.41 -8.36 14.24
C VAL A 184 -1.20 -7.20 14.88
N ALA A 185 -1.00 -5.96 14.42
CA ALA A 185 -1.55 -4.78 15.06
C ALA A 185 -2.75 -4.14 14.32
N SER A 186 -3.03 -4.52 13.07
CA SER A 186 -4.23 -4.03 12.35
C SER A 186 -5.53 -4.53 12.97
N ASP A 187 -6.63 -3.80 12.74
CA ASP A 187 -7.94 -4.25 13.18
C ASP A 187 -8.31 -5.60 12.52
N LEU A 188 -8.82 -6.54 13.31
CA LEU A 188 -9.22 -7.87 12.83
C LEU A 188 -10.30 -7.81 11.73
N LYS A 189 -11.10 -6.74 11.69
CA LYS A 189 -12.12 -6.53 10.66
C LYS A 189 -11.55 -5.97 9.35
N HIS A 190 -10.31 -5.48 9.34
CA HIS A 190 -9.66 -4.94 8.14
C HIS A 190 -9.04 -6.04 7.26
N ALA A 191 -9.85 -7.00 6.83
CA ALA A 191 -9.38 -8.14 6.04
C ALA A 191 -8.67 -7.73 4.73
N ALA A 192 -9.02 -6.60 4.12
CA ALA A 192 -8.33 -6.07 2.95
C ALA A 192 -6.90 -5.60 3.27
N LEU A 193 -6.72 -4.91 4.40
CA LEU A 193 -5.39 -4.50 4.88
C LEU A 193 -4.55 -5.71 5.25
N GLN A 194 -5.14 -6.69 5.96
CA GLN A 194 -4.43 -7.92 6.32
C GLN A 194 -3.93 -8.70 5.10
N ARG A 195 -4.76 -8.82 4.05
CA ARG A 195 -4.34 -9.45 2.79
C ARG A 195 -3.23 -8.66 2.10
N TYR A 196 -3.30 -7.34 2.11
CA TYR A 196 -2.26 -6.48 1.55
C TYR A 196 -0.93 -6.67 2.30
N CYS A 197 -0.94 -6.65 3.63
CA CYS A 197 0.24 -6.85 4.46
C CYS A 197 0.83 -8.26 4.30
N SER A 198 0.00 -9.30 4.24
CA SER A 198 0.45 -10.67 3.96
C SER A 198 1.07 -10.81 2.57
N GLY A 199 0.48 -10.14 1.56
CA GLY A 199 1.01 -10.10 0.20
C GLY A 199 2.42 -9.52 0.15
N ILE A 200 2.62 -8.35 0.76
CA ILE A 200 3.95 -7.73 0.88
C ILE A 200 4.90 -8.69 1.58
N GLN A 201 4.52 -9.23 2.74
CA GLN A 201 5.41 -10.10 3.52
C GLN A 201 5.90 -11.30 2.69
N HIS A 202 5.00 -12.01 2.00
CA HIS A 202 5.36 -13.16 1.18
C HIS A 202 6.23 -12.77 -0.02
N ALA A 203 5.83 -11.77 -0.79
CA ALA A 203 6.57 -11.34 -1.97
C ALA A 203 8.00 -10.87 -1.61
N GLN A 204 8.15 -10.13 -0.51
CA GLN A 204 9.45 -9.65 -0.06
C GLN A 204 10.34 -10.78 0.48
N ILE A 205 9.76 -11.81 1.13
CA ILE A 205 10.51 -13.01 1.54
C ILE A 205 11.02 -13.77 0.31
N GLU A 206 10.17 -13.95 -0.70
CA GLU A 206 10.54 -14.61 -1.96
C GLU A 206 11.66 -13.84 -2.67
N GLY A 207 11.54 -12.51 -2.79
CA GLY A 207 12.57 -11.67 -3.39
C GLY A 207 13.92 -11.77 -2.66
N ILE A 208 13.92 -11.78 -1.32
CA ILE A 208 15.14 -12.01 -0.52
C ILE A 208 15.74 -13.39 -0.82
N ASN A 209 14.93 -14.44 -0.90
CA ASN A 209 15.42 -15.78 -1.15
C ASN A 209 16.03 -15.91 -2.55
N ASP A 210 15.38 -15.34 -3.58
CA ASP A 210 15.93 -15.31 -4.94
C ASP A 210 17.30 -14.60 -4.96
N MET A 211 17.42 -13.43 -4.32
CA MET A 211 18.68 -12.68 -4.26
C MET A 211 19.76 -13.43 -3.48
N ARG A 212 19.40 -14.09 -2.38
CA ARG A 212 20.33 -14.95 -1.60
C ARG A 212 20.81 -16.15 -2.40
N GLU A 213 19.92 -16.77 -3.16
CA GLU A 213 20.28 -17.88 -4.04
C GLU A 213 21.21 -17.41 -5.17
N MET A 214 20.95 -16.25 -5.76
CA MET A 214 21.83 -15.64 -6.76
C MET A 214 23.20 -15.27 -6.18
N LEU A 215 23.27 -14.71 -4.97
CA LEU A 215 24.53 -14.44 -4.25
C LEU A 215 25.33 -15.73 -4.02
N CYS A 216 24.66 -16.81 -3.60
CA CYS A 216 25.31 -18.10 -3.40
C CYS A 216 25.86 -18.66 -4.72
N LYS A 217 25.04 -18.68 -5.78
CA LYS A 217 25.43 -19.24 -7.09
C LYS A 217 26.55 -18.45 -7.78
N THR A 218 26.47 -17.11 -7.74
CA THR A 218 27.33 -16.25 -8.56
C THR A 218 28.55 -15.70 -7.82
N LYS A 219 28.50 -15.64 -6.48
CA LYS A 219 29.55 -15.09 -5.63
C LYS A 219 30.05 -16.04 -4.55
N ASN A 220 29.47 -17.25 -4.45
CA ASN A 220 29.74 -18.20 -3.37
C ASN A 220 29.45 -17.62 -1.96
N ILE A 221 28.50 -16.68 -1.88
CA ILE A 221 28.04 -16.06 -0.62
C ILE A 221 26.70 -16.71 -0.26
N CYS A 222 26.75 -17.83 0.45
CA CYS A 222 25.56 -18.62 0.78
C CYS A 222 25.00 -18.32 2.19
N ASP A 223 25.73 -17.56 2.99
CA ASP A 223 25.41 -17.23 4.38
C ASP A 223 24.89 -15.79 4.56
N TYR A 224 24.58 -15.08 3.46
CA TYR A 224 24.11 -13.70 3.51
C TYR A 224 22.83 -13.53 4.36
N GLN A 225 22.84 -12.48 5.19
CA GLN A 225 21.77 -12.08 6.11
C GLN A 225 21.42 -10.58 5.94
N PRO A 226 20.17 -10.23 5.59
CA PRO A 226 19.74 -8.84 5.36
C PRO A 226 19.37 -8.08 6.65
N LEU A 227 19.86 -8.51 7.82
CA LEU A 227 19.28 -8.11 9.10
C LEU A 227 19.83 -6.79 9.67
N ARG A 228 21.00 -6.31 9.21
CA ARG A 228 21.72 -5.16 9.78
C ARG A 228 22.41 -4.32 8.71
N GLY A 229 22.77 -3.08 9.03
CA GLY A 229 23.44 -2.18 8.10
C GLY A 229 22.58 -1.75 6.91
N LEU A 230 23.20 -1.10 5.93
CA LEU A 230 22.55 -0.70 4.68
C LEU A 230 22.54 -1.81 3.62
N LYS A 231 23.42 -2.81 3.76
CA LYS A 231 23.66 -3.90 2.80
C LYS A 231 23.38 -5.29 3.36
N GLY A 232 23.10 -5.47 4.66
CA GLY A 232 23.17 -6.80 5.27
C GLY A 232 24.61 -7.22 5.60
N ARG A 233 24.81 -8.49 5.95
CA ARG A 233 26.13 -9.06 6.30
C ARG A 233 26.25 -10.52 5.83
N HIS A 234 27.48 -10.94 5.58
CA HIS A 234 27.91 -12.32 5.34
C HIS A 234 29.31 -12.54 5.94
N THR A 235 29.87 -13.75 5.93
CA THR A 235 31.19 -14.05 6.54
C THR A 235 32.33 -13.17 5.98
N GLY A 236 32.19 -12.68 4.75
CA GLY A 236 33.15 -11.75 4.13
C GLY A 236 33.00 -10.29 4.56
N SER A 237 31.91 -9.90 5.25
CA SER A 237 31.60 -8.52 5.64
C SER A 237 32.25 -8.08 6.97
N ASN A 238 33.14 -8.88 7.56
CA ASN A 238 33.67 -8.66 8.93
C ASN A 238 34.53 -7.38 9.09
N GLY A 239 34.76 -6.61 8.02
CA GLY A 239 35.46 -5.31 8.05
C GLY A 239 34.56 -4.07 7.87
N GLU A 240 33.27 -4.21 7.56
CA GLU A 240 32.39 -3.04 7.44
C GLU A 240 31.93 -2.63 8.85
N ALA A 241 32.47 -1.50 9.33
CA ALA A 241 32.01 -0.86 10.56
C ALA A 241 30.49 -0.79 10.53
N ALA A 242 29.86 -1.14 11.65
CA ALA A 242 28.41 -0.99 11.83
C ALA A 242 28.05 0.49 11.59
N ALA A 243 27.68 0.82 10.36
CA ALA A 243 27.02 2.07 10.03
C ALA A 243 25.54 1.96 10.47
N ASP A 244 25.35 1.55 11.72
CA ASP A 244 24.08 1.49 12.42
C ASP A 244 24.15 2.63 13.44
N GLY A 245 23.83 3.84 12.98
CA GLY A 245 23.15 4.80 13.82
C GLY A 245 21.66 4.51 13.68
N ASP A 246 21.01 4.22 14.81
CA ASP A 246 19.56 4.04 14.95
C ASP A 246 18.75 5.14 14.23
#